data_AF-K2PMR0-F1
#
_entry.id   AF-K2PMR0-F1
#
_cell.length_a   1.000
_cell.length_b   1.000
_cell.length_c   1.000
_cell.angle_alpha   90.00
_cell.angle_beta   90.00
_cell.angle_gamma   90.00
#
_symmetry.space_group_name_H-M   'P 1'
#
loop_
_entity.id
_entity.type
_entity.pdbx_description
1 polymer ?
#
loop_
_entity_poly.entity_id
_entity_poly.type
_entity_poly.pdbx_seq_one_letter_code
_entity_poly.pdbx_strand_id
1 'polypeptide(L)' 'MYSLFDVEGDAESIISYTEHAMLLEGKTSEEIAMYKAEVENCDYHSLVSVSVSMLDELNGIHTRQEVRHIE' A
#
# COMPACT_ATOMS: atom_id res chain seq x y z
N MET A 1 0.74 -12.36 0.33
CA MET A 1 -0.34 -11.54 0.88
C MET A 1 0.26 -10.68 1.97
N TYR A 2 0.30 -9.38 1.74
CA TYR A 2 0.86 -8.39 2.65
C TYR A 2 -0.24 -7.88 3.61
N SER A 3 0.10 -7.66 4.88
CA SER A 3 -0.81 -7.11 5.88
C SER A 3 -0.03 -6.36 6.96
N LEU A 4 -0.67 -5.39 7.61
CA LEU A 4 -0.11 -4.68 8.77
C LEU A 4 -0.39 -5.37 10.11
N PHE A 5 -1.04 -6.53 10.12
CA PHE A 5 -1.47 -7.19 11.37
C PHE A 5 -0.32 -7.54 12.32
N ASP A 6 0.82 -7.95 11.77
CA ASP A 6 2.04 -8.30 12.53
C ASP A 6 3.12 -7.21 12.45
N VAL A 7 2.79 -6.03 11.93
CA VAL A 7 3.71 -4.89 11.83
C VAL A 7 3.62 -4.06 13.09
N GLU A 8 4.77 -3.57 13.58
CA GLU A 8 4.78 -2.66 14.72
C GLU A 8 3.93 -1.41 14.41
N GLY A 9 3.11 -1.00 15.39
CA GLY A 9 2.11 0.04 15.22
C GLY A 9 2.68 1.45 15.17
N ASP A 10 3.96 1.65 14.90
CA ASP A 10 4.55 2.96 14.69
C ASP A 10 4.60 3.33 13.21
N ALA A 11 4.74 4.63 12.93
CA ALA A 11 4.68 5.14 11.57
C ALA A 11 5.84 4.65 10.70
N GLU A 12 7.04 4.53 11.27
CA GLU A 12 8.25 4.15 10.54
C GLU A 12 8.17 2.69 10.08
N SER A 13 7.73 1.79 10.96
CA SER A 13 7.53 0.37 10.67
C SER A 13 6.49 0.14 9.58
N ILE A 14 5.36 0.86 9.62
CA ILE A 14 4.31 0.76 8.59
C ILE A 14 4.83 1.22 7.22
N ILE A 15 5.54 2.36 7.19
CA ILE A 15 6.11 2.91 5.96
C ILE A 15 7.15 1.95 5.38
N SER A 16 8.07 1.46 6.22
CA SER A 16 9.14 0.54 5.81
C SER A 16 8.59 -0.78 5.28
N TYR A 17 7.60 -1.35 5.97
CA TYR A 17 6.95 -2.59 5.53
C TYR A 17 6.27 -2.42 4.16
N THR A 18 5.52 -1.34 3.99
CA THR A 18 4.79 -1.07 2.73
C THR A 18 5.75 -0.80 1.57
N GLU A 19 6.80 0.00 1.79
CA GLU A 19 7.88 0.18 0.81
C GLU A 19 8.53 -1.15 0.41
N HIS A 20 8.81 -2.02 1.38
CA HIS A 20 9.38 -3.33 1.10
C HIS A 20 8.45 -4.18 0.23
N ALA A 21 7.16 -4.20 0.54
CA ALA A 21 6.15 -4.88 -0.27
C ALA A 21 6.10 -4.32 -1.71
N MET A 22 6.13 -2.99 -1.86
CA MET A 22 6.17 -2.34 -3.17
C MET A 22 7.40 -2.76 -3.98
N LEU A 23 8.58 -2.83 -3.36
CA LEU A 23 9.81 -3.28 -4.01
C LEU A 23 9.72 -4.74 -4.46
N LEU A 24 9.14 -5.62 -3.64
CA LEU A 24 8.97 -7.04 -3.97
C LEU A 24 8.01 -7.26 -5.15
N GLU A 25 6.98 -6.44 -5.28
CA GLU A 25 6.06 -6.44 -6.43
C GLU A 25 6.60 -5.67 -7.65
N GLY A 26 7.84 -5.17 -7.58
CA GLY A 26 8.50 -4.52 -8.71
C GLY A 26 8.00 -3.09 -9.00
N LYS A 27 7.38 -2.43 -8.02
CA LYS A 27 7.06 -1.00 -8.11
C LYS A 27 8.33 -0.17 -8.33
N THR A 28 8.20 0.88 -9.11
CA THR A 28 9.30 1.78 -9.43
C THR A 28 9.66 2.67 -8.24
N SER A 29 10.89 3.20 -8.25
CA SER A 29 11.33 4.18 -7.25
C SER A 29 10.46 5.44 -7.24
N GLU A 30 9.85 5.81 -8.37
CA GLU A 30 8.92 6.93 -8.46
C GLU A 30 7.60 6.62 -7.73
N GLU A 31 7.02 5.44 -7.94
CA GLU A 31 5.80 5.01 -7.22
C GLU A 31 6.02 4.95 -5.71
N ILE A 32 7.19 4.46 -5.28
CA ILE A 32 7.55 4.42 -3.85
C ILE A 32 7.70 5.84 -3.29
N ALA A 33 8.31 6.76 -4.05
CA ALA A 33 8.44 8.15 -3.63
C ALA A 33 7.08 8.85 -3.53
N MET A 34 6.15 8.56 -4.44
CA MET A 34 4.77 9.06 -4.37
C MET A 34 4.06 8.58 -3.11
N TYR A 35 4.12 7.27 -2.83
CA TYR A 35 3.57 6.70 -1.60
C TYR A 35 4.14 7.40 -0.34
N LYS A 36 5.48 7.55 -0.28
CA LYS A 36 6.15 8.23 0.84
C LYS A 36 5.69 9.68 1.01
N ALA A 37 5.57 10.43 -0.08
CA ALA A 37 5.12 11.82 -0.04
C ALA A 37 3.67 11.95 0.43
N GLU A 38 2.81 11.00 0.07
CA GLU A 38 1.41 10.94 0.50
C GLU A 38 1.31 10.71 2.02
N VAL A 39 2.09 9.78 2.56
CA VAL A 39 2.01 9.41 3.98
C VAL A 39 2.79 10.36 4.91
N GLU A 40 3.83 11.05 4.42
CA GLU A 40 4.68 11.95 5.23
C GLU A 40 3.90 13.15 5.80
N ASN A 41 2.84 13.58 5.14
CA ASN A 41 2.04 14.75 5.55
C ASN A 41 0.74 14.37 6.27
N CYS A 42 0.53 13.09 6.53
CA CYS A 42 -0.72 12.55 7.02
C CYS A 42 -0.67 12.18 8.51
N ASP A 43 -1.82 12.20 9.17
CA ASP A 43 -1.92 11.63 10.52
C ASP A 43 -1.80 10.11 10.51
N TYR A 44 -1.58 9.51 11.69
CA TYR A 44 -1.37 8.07 11.82
C TYR A 44 -2.53 7.23 11.24
N HIS A 45 -3.78 7.70 11.39
CA HIS A 45 -4.94 6.99 10.84
C HIS A 45 -4.91 7.00 9.31
N SER A 46 -4.58 8.15 8.72
CA SER A 46 -4.45 8.32 7.28
C SER A 46 -3.26 7.52 6.73
N LEU A 47 -2.13 7.48 7.44
CA LEU A 47 -1.00 6.60 7.12
C LEU A 47 -1.45 5.13 7.05
N VAL A 48 -2.12 4.62 8.09
CA VAL A 48 -2.61 3.23 8.11
C VAL A 48 -3.56 2.99 6.94
N SER A 49 -4.50 3.89 6.68
CA SER A 49 -5.46 3.77 5.58
C SER A 49 -4.80 3.70 4.21
N VAL A 50 -3.87 4.61 3.92
CA VAL A 50 -3.14 4.66 2.64
C VAL A 50 -2.28 3.41 2.48
N SER A 51 -1.58 3.01 3.56
CA SER A 51 -0.74 1.81 3.56
C SER A 51 -1.55 0.54 3.30
N VAL A 52 -2.69 0.37 3.97
CA VAL A 52 -3.59 -0.77 3.72
C VAL A 52 -4.09 -0.78 2.28
N SER A 53 -4.51 0.37 1.75
CA SER A 53 -4.97 0.49 0.35
C SER A 53 -3.88 0.09 -0.64
N MET A 54 -2.63 0.50 -0.40
CA MET A 54 -1.48 0.10 -1.21
C MET A 54 -1.24 -1.40 -1.11
N LEU A 55 -1.21 -1.97 0.10
CA LEU A 55 -1.03 -3.41 0.28
C LEU A 55 -2.15 -4.23 -0.37
N ASP A 56 -3.39 -3.75 -0.36
CA ASP A 56 -4.52 -4.36 -1.07
C ASP A 56 -4.34 -4.29 -2.60
N GLU A 57 -3.79 -3.20 -3.14
CA GLU A 57 -3.38 -3.12 -4.56
C GLU A 57 -2.36 -4.20 -4.90
N LEU A 58 -1.29 -4.29 -4.10
CA LEU A 58 -0.21 -5.26 -4.28
C LEU A 58 -0.69 -6.70 -4.15
N ASN A 59 -1.65 -6.95 -3.26
CA ASN A 59 -2.28 -8.26 -3.11
C ASN A 59 -3.22 -8.62 -4.26
N GLY A 60 -3.49 -7.70 -5.20
CA GLY A 60 -4.50 -7.88 -6.23
C GLY A 60 -5.93 -7.88 -5.67
N ILE A 61 -6.13 -7.36 -4.45
CA ILE A 61 -7.43 -7.20 -3.77
C ILE A 61 -8.13 -5.92 -4.24
N HIS A 62 -7.59 -5.23 -5.25
CA HIS A 62 -8.41 -4.34 -6.03
C HIS A 62 -9.57 -5.13 -6.63
N THR A 63 -10.76 -4.85 -6.10
CA THR A 63 -12.04 -5.06 -6.77
C THR A 63 -11.96 -4.42 -8.15
N ARG A 64 -11.34 -5.14 -9.10
CA ARG A 64 -11.75 -5.09 -10.48
C ARG A 64 -13.21 -5.49 -10.38
N GLN A 65 -14.09 -4.50 -10.44
CA GLN A 65 -15.31 -4.71 -11.19
C GLN A 65 -14.81 -5.18 -12.55
N GLU A 66 -14.64 -6.49 -12.69
CA GLU A 66 -14.70 -7.16 -13.97
C GLU A 66 -16.11 -6.86 -14.46
N VAL A 67 -16.27 -5.71 -15.11
CA VAL A 67 -17.36 -5.50 -16.04
C VAL A 67 -17.09 -6.51 -17.13
N ARG A 68 -17.63 -7.72 -16.93
CA ARG A 68 -17.79 -8.70 -17.99
C ARG A 68 -18.64 -7.98 -19.04
N HIS A 69 -17.99 -7.45 -20.06
CA HIS A 69 -18.66 -7.19 -21.32
C HIS A 69 -19.18 -8.55 -21.79
N ILE A 70 -20.47 -8.76 -21.56
CA ILE A 70 -21.21 -9.82 -22.23
C ILE A 70 -21.50 -9.24 -23.62
N GLU A 71 -20.82 -9.79 -24.62
CA GLU A 71 -21.13 -9.57 -26.03
C GLU A 71 -22.53 -10.08 -26.39
#